data_AF-A0A9E1MXX8-F1
#
_entry.id   AF-A0A9E1MXX8-F1
#
_cell.length_a   1.000
_cell.length_b   1.000
_cell.length_c   1.000
_cell.angle_alpha   90.00
_cell.angle_beta   90.00
_cell.angle_gamma   90.00
#
_symmetry.space_group_name_H-M   'P 1'
#
loop_
_entity.id
_entity.type
_entity.pdbx_description
1 polymer ?
#
loop_
_entity_poly.entity_id
_entity_poly.type
_entity_poly.pdbx_seq_one_letter_code
_entity_poly.pdbx_strand_id
1 'polypeptide(L)'
;MLELMPECAVPVAQTGHLIALKLLSRDPRYRPDDDGDIRKLIGAASPAQLELARASVRLITERQHHRDRDLITLMDEMLTRYRS
;
A
#
# COMPACT_ATOMS: atom_id res chain seq x y z
N MET A 1 -11.77 -7.36 8.11
CA MET A 1 -11.99 -8.56 8.94
C MET A 1 -12.64 -9.59 8.05
N LEU A 2 -12.15 -10.82 8.05
CA LEU A 2 -12.72 -11.91 7.24
C LEU A 2 -13.23 -12.99 8.18
N GLU A 3 -14.49 -13.37 8.03
CA GLU A 3 -15.09 -14.49 8.75
C GLU A 3 -14.81 -15.78 7.99
N LEU A 4 -14.19 -16.75 8.65
CA LEU A 4 -13.81 -18.04 8.07
C LEU A 4 -14.80 -19.16 8.44
N MET A 5 -15.37 -19.05 9.64
CA MET A 5 -16.40 -19.92 10.22
C MET A 5 -17.22 -19.07 11.20
N PRO A 6 -18.44 -19.49 11.59
CA PRO A 6 -19.22 -18.76 12.59
C PRO A 6 -18.40 -18.46 13.85
N GLU A 7 -18.38 -17.19 14.25
CA GLU A 7 -17.60 -16.65 15.38
C GLU A 7 -16.06 -16.66 15.23
N CYS A 8 -15.53 -17.05 14.07
CA CYS A 8 -14.10 -17.01 13.77
C CYS A 8 -13.79 -15.93 12.73
N ALA A 9 -13.39 -14.75 13.22
CA ALA A 9 -13.02 -13.62 12.40
C ALA A 9 -11.52 -13.30 12.54
N VAL A 10 -10.79 -13.28 11.42
CA VAL A 10 -9.37 -12.94 11.41
C VAL A 10 -9.11 -11.56 10.82
N PRO A 11 -8.14 -10.80 11.36
CA PRO A 11 -7.70 -9.57 10.73
C PRO A 11 -7.03 -9.88 9.39
N VAL A 12 -7.52 -9.24 8.33
CA VAL A 12 -6.93 -9.33 6.98
C VAL A 12 -6.29 -7.99 6.62
N ALA A 13 -5.29 -8.05 5.75
CA ALA A 13 -4.64 -6.87 5.22
C ALA A 13 -5.68 -5.93 4.58
N GLN A 14 -5.88 -4.78 5.20
CA GLN A 14 -6.71 -3.71 4.64
C GLN A 14 -6.07 -3.07 3.40
N THR A 15 -6.88 -2.36 2.60
CA THR A 15 -6.44 -1.63 1.39
C THR A 15 -5.18 -0.81 1.62
N GLY A 16 -5.06 -0.11 2.76
CA GLY A 16 -3.86 0.67 3.08
C GLY A 16 -2.57 -0.16 3.16
N HIS A 17 -2.65 -1.35 3.76
CA HIS A 17 -1.50 -2.27 3.80
C HIS A 17 -1.15 -2.80 2.40
N LEU A 18 -2.16 -3.05 1.56
CA LEU A 18 -1.95 -3.51 0.19
C LEU A 18 -1.25 -2.44 -0.66
N ILE A 19 -1.60 -1.16 -0.48
CA ILE A 19 -0.90 -0.04 -1.13
C ILE A 19 0.57 -0.04 -0.74
N ALA A 20 0.88 -0.10 0.56
CA ALA A 20 2.27 -0.10 1.04
C ALA A 20 3.07 -1.30 0.49
N LEU A 21 2.47 -2.49 0.45
CA LEU A 21 3.12 -3.68 -0.09
C LEU A 21 3.34 -3.58 -1.61
N LYS A 22 2.37 -3.03 -2.35
CA LYS A 22 2.50 -2.83 -3.80
C LYS A 22 3.64 -1.86 -4.11
N LEU A 23 3.74 -0.75 -3.36
CA LEU A 23 4.87 0.20 -3.46
C LEU A 23 6.22 -0.47 -3.21
N LEU A 24 6.32 -1.29 -2.15
CA LEU A 24 7.53 -2.06 -1.86
C LEU A 24 7.90 -3.05 -2.98
N SER A 25 6.88 -3.72 -3.55
CA SER A 25 7.06 -4.76 -4.57
C SER A 25 7.23 -4.26 -5.99
N ARG A 26 7.01 -2.96 -6.23
CA ARG A 26 7.05 -2.34 -7.56
C ARG A 26 8.39 -2.59 -8.25
N ASP A 27 8.43 -3.03 -9.49
CA ASP A 27 9.69 -3.09 -10.25
C ASP A 27 9.50 -2.52 -11.65
N PRO A 28 9.97 -1.30 -11.93
CA PRO A 28 9.81 -0.67 -13.23
C PRO A 28 10.45 -1.46 -14.38
N ARG A 29 11.44 -2.32 -14.11
CA ARG A 29 12.15 -3.09 -15.13
C ARG A 29 11.43 -4.38 -15.51
N TYR A 30 10.67 -4.96 -14.58
CA TYR A 30 10.04 -6.28 -14.76
C TYR A 30 8.50 -6.26 -14.66
N ARG A 31 7.90 -5.13 -14.26
CA ARG A 31 6.45 -4.97 -14.11
C ARG A 31 5.96 -3.57 -14.54
N PRO A 32 5.88 -3.31 -15.86
CA PRO A 32 5.38 -2.05 -16.38
C PRO A 32 3.91 -1.74 -15.98
N ASP A 33 3.11 -2.74 -15.59
CA ASP A 33 1.69 -2.59 -15.20
C ASP A 33 1.43 -2.40 -13.69
N ASP A 34 2.46 -2.40 -12.81
CA ASP A 34 2.25 -2.26 -11.35
C ASP A 34 1.61 -0.92 -10.95
N ASP A 35 1.78 0.12 -11.77
CA ASP A 35 1.14 1.43 -11.59
C ASP A 35 -0.40 1.32 -11.68
N GLY A 36 -0.93 0.34 -12.42
CA GLY A 36 -2.37 0.11 -12.57
C GLY A 36 -3.04 -0.37 -11.29
N ASP A 37 -2.38 -1.26 -10.54
CA ASP A 37 -2.88 -1.76 -9.25
C ASP A 37 -2.83 -0.67 -8.18
N ILE A 38 -1.72 0.07 -8.12
CA ILE A 38 -1.56 1.19 -7.18
C ILE A 38 -2.64 2.24 -7.43
N ARG A 39 -2.88 2.61 -8.70
CA ARG A 39 -3.95 3.54 -9.08
C ARG A 39 -5.33 3.06 -8.60
N LYS A 40 -5.67 1.79 -8.87
CA LYS A 40 -6.97 1.22 -8.45
C LYS A 40 -7.13 1.25 -6.94
N LEU A 41 -6.10 0.85 -6.19
CA LEU A 41 -6.12 0.84 -4.73
C LEU A 41 -6.24 2.26 -4.15
N ILE A 42 -5.47 3.22 -4.67
CA ILE A 42 -5.54 4.62 -4.23
C ILE A 42 -6.91 5.24 -4.56
N GLY A 43 -7.47 4.95 -5.73
CA GLY A 43 -8.79 5.43 -6.14
C GLY A 43 -9.92 4.89 -5.24
N ALA A 44 -9.83 3.63 -4.82
CA ALA A 44 -10.84 2.99 -3.96
C ALA A 44 -10.65 3.27 -2.46
N ALA A 45 -9.48 3.74 -2.03
CA ALA A 45 -9.17 3.91 -0.61
C ALA A 45 -9.99 5.04 0.05
N SER A 46 -10.36 4.89 1.31
CA SER A 46 -10.82 6.02 2.12
C SER A 46 -9.63 6.87 2.61
N PRO A 47 -9.83 8.12 3.05
CA PRO A 47 -8.76 8.91 3.66
C PRO A 47 -8.06 8.18 4.82
N ALA A 48 -8.81 7.48 5.67
CA ALA A 48 -8.25 6.68 6.75
C ALA A 48 -7.38 5.51 6.25
N GLN A 49 -7.72 4.91 5.11
CA GLN A 49 -6.91 3.85 4.51
C GLN A 49 -5.62 4.41 3.88
N LEU A 50 -5.62 5.64 3.37
CA LEU A 50 -4.42 6.31 2.89
C LEU A 50 -3.47 6.64 4.05
N GLU A 51 -4.00 7.09 5.19
CA GLU A 51 -3.20 7.29 6.41
C GLU A 51 -2.63 5.99 6.96
N LEU A 52 -3.42 4.90 6.93
CA LEU A 52 -2.93 3.57 7.27
C LEU A 52 -1.80 3.13 6.34
N ALA A 53 -1.89 3.46 5.05
CA ALA A 53 -0.85 3.15 4.08
C ALA A 53 0.44 3.95 4.35
N ARG A 54 0.34 5.25 4.68
CA ARG A 54 1.48 6.06 5.12
C ARG A 54 2.13 5.48 6.38
N ALA A 55 1.33 5.10 7.37
CA ALA A 55 1.84 4.47 8.59
C ALA A 55 2.54 3.14 8.31
N SER A 56 1.98 2.32 7.42
CA SER A 56 2.57 1.04 7.02
C SER A 56 3.91 1.24 6.30
N VAL A 57 4.00 2.22 5.39
CA VAL A 57 5.25 2.59 4.72
C VAL A 57 6.30 3.03 5.73
N ARG A 58 5.96 3.89 6.71
CA ARG A 58 6.89 4.29 7.78
C ARG A 58 7.41 3.09 8.55
N LEU A 59 6.52 2.19 8.97
CA LEU A 59 6.91 0.96 9.69
C LEU A 59 7.84 0.05 8.88
N ILE A 60 7.62 -0.09 7.57
CA ILE A 60 8.50 -0.85 6.68
C ILE A 60 9.88 -0.21 6.62
N THR A 61 9.94 1.11 6.50
CA THR A 61 11.20 1.87 6.46
C THR A 61 11.96 1.78 7.77
N GLU A 62 11.29 2.01 8.91
CA GLU A 62 11.85 1.91 10.27
C GLU A 62 12.41 0.51 10.56
N ARG A 63 11.74 -0.54 10.05
CA ARG A 63 12.20 -1.94 10.16
C ARG A 63 13.23 -2.34 9.11
N GLN A 64 13.70 -1.41 8.29
CA GLN A 64 14.72 -1.62 7.26
C GLN A 64 14.35 -2.68 6.19
N HIS A 65 13.06 -2.86 5.92
CA HIS A 65 12.57 -3.76 4.87
C HIS A 65 12.33 -3.07 3.52
N HIS A 66 12.74 -1.81 3.38
CA HIS A 66 12.43 -0.94 2.24
C HIS A 66 13.30 -1.19 0.99
N ARG A 67 14.31 -2.07 1.07
CA ARG A 67 15.17 -2.47 -0.07
C ARG A 67 15.84 -1.29 -0.78
N ASP A 68 16.44 -0.38 0.00
CA ASP A 68 17.13 0.83 -0.47
C ASP A 68 16.25 1.84 -1.23
N ARG A 69 14.92 1.75 -1.05
CA ARG A 69 13.94 2.65 -1.68
C ARG A 69 13.41 3.66 -0.68
N ASP A 70 13.21 4.88 -1.17
CA ASP A 70 12.42 5.87 -0.44
C ASP A 70 10.93 5.66 -0.69
N LEU A 71 10.34 4.79 0.14
CA LEU A 71 8.91 4.46 0.05
C LEU A 71 8.00 5.62 0.47
N ILE A 72 8.50 6.57 1.28
CA ILE A 72 7.72 7.73 1.73
C ILE A 72 7.53 8.68 0.55
N THR A 73 8.63 9.05 -0.09
CA THR A 73 8.59 9.90 -1.29
C THR A 73 7.75 9.25 -2.39
N LEU A 74 7.93 7.94 -2.62
CA LEU A 74 7.13 7.21 -3.61
C LEU A 74 5.62 7.23 -3.29
N MET A 75 5.25 7.15 -2.01
CA MET A 75 3.85 7.26 -1.59
C MET A 75 3.29 8.65 -1.95
N ASP A 76 4.02 9.71 -1.62
CA ASP A 76 3.61 11.09 -1.92
C ASP A 76 3.43 11.35 -3.41
N GLU A 77 4.34 10.84 -4.24
CA GLU A 77 4.25 10.92 -5.69
C GLU A 77 2.99 10.23 -6.22
N MET A 78 2.69 9.02 -5.74
CA MET A 78 1.53 8.25 -6.21
C MET A 78 0.21 8.86 -5.75
N LEU A 79 0.15 9.43 -4.54
CA LEU A 79 -1.02 10.18 -4.10
C LEU A 79 -1.24 11.42 -4.96
N THR A 80 -0.19 12.21 -5.18
CA THR A 80 -0.26 13.40 -6.06
C THR A 80 -0.75 13.02 -7.46
N ARG A 81 -0.28 11.89 -8.00
CA ARG A 81 -0.61 11.44 -9.36
C ARG A 81 -2.04 10.93 -9.53
N TYR A 82 -2.64 10.32 -8.51
CA TYR A 82 -3.91 9.59 -8.65
C TYR A 82 -5.07 10.12 -7.79
N ARG A 83 -4.85 11.19 -7.01
CA ARG A 83 -5.87 11.85 -6.18
C ARG A 83 -6.12 13.33 -6.56
N SER A 84 -5.52 13.81 -7.64
CA SER A 84 -5.73 15.16 -8.19
C SER A 84 -7.15 15.36 -8.71
#